data_AF-A0A1N7SXY7-F1
#
_entry.id   AF-A0A1N7SXY7-F1
#
_cell.length_a   1.000
_cell.length_b   1.000
_cell.length_c   1.000
_cell.angle_alpha   90.00
_cell.angle_beta   90.00
_cell.angle_gamma   90.00
#
_symmetry.space_group_name_H-M   'P 1'
#
loop_
_entity.id
_entity.type
_entity.pdbx_description
1 polymer ?
#
loop_
_entity_poly.entity_id
_entity_poly.type
_entity_poly.pdbx_seq_one_letter_code
_entity_poly.pdbx_strand_id
1 'polypeptide(L)'
;MPRFFVPGHGTMFTLALVRFPPTATKEIQYLNAKGALTYTDIAGDPVLYGNLPPREISMKDVFRSGDSSKKFKIAEGQWYRYAPSYVSPAYHLLEGFPFIQEPPSGDLQERVLIRHHDYDQCFQSVQLLQWNSQVKFNVTVYRNLPTTRDSIMTS
;
A
#
# COMPACT_ATOMS: atom_id res chain seq x y z
N MET A 1 9.13 22.15 5.45
CA MET A 1 9.27 22.55 4.04
C MET A 1 10.26 23.71 3.99
N PRO A 2 11.37 23.61 3.22
CA PRO A 2 12.26 24.74 2.97
C PRO A 2 11.51 25.89 2.28
N ARG A 3 12.10 27.10 2.28
CA ARG A 3 11.50 28.24 1.59
C ARG A 3 11.24 27.89 0.12
N PHE A 4 10.04 28.16 -0.35
CA PHE A 4 9.58 27.86 -1.70
C PHE A 4 9.03 29.12 -2.37
N PHE A 5 9.38 29.33 -3.64
CA PHE A 5 8.85 30.43 -4.44
C PHE A 5 7.54 30.00 -5.10
N VAL A 6 6.48 30.79 -4.91
CA VAL A 6 5.16 30.53 -5.49
C VAL A 6 5.05 31.31 -6.81
N PRO A 7 5.08 30.65 -7.99
CA PRO A 7 5.15 31.34 -9.28
C PRO A 7 3.80 31.91 -9.76
N GLY A 8 2.70 31.44 -9.19
CA GLY A 8 1.35 31.91 -9.48
C GLY A 8 0.42 31.69 -8.29
N HIS A 9 -0.70 32.39 -8.24
CA HIS A 9 -1.68 32.25 -7.16
C HIS A 9 -2.22 30.81 -7.09
N GLY A 10 -2.44 30.32 -5.88
CA GLY A 10 -2.95 28.96 -5.67
C GLY A 10 -2.94 28.52 -4.20
N THR A 11 -3.08 27.22 -4.00
CA THR A 11 -3.19 26.59 -2.67
C THR A 11 -2.01 25.67 -2.43
N MET A 12 -1.51 25.63 -1.19
CA MET A 12 -0.52 24.63 -0.75
C MET A 12 -1.22 23.57 0.09
N PHE A 13 -1.25 22.32 -0.38
CA PHE A 13 -1.79 21.19 0.37
C PHE A 13 -0.66 20.44 1.08
N THR A 14 -0.87 20.13 2.37
CA THR A 14 -0.02 19.22 3.14
C THR A 14 -0.94 18.11 3.67
N LEU A 15 -0.72 16.87 3.22
CA LEU A 15 -1.54 15.72 3.59
C LEU A 15 -0.70 14.68 4.34
N ALA A 16 -1.35 13.82 5.12
CA ALA A 16 -0.73 12.69 5.78
C ALA A 16 -1.37 11.38 5.30
N LEU A 17 -0.57 10.31 5.25
CA LEU A 17 -1.02 8.96 4.90
C LEU A 17 -0.30 7.97 5.80
N VAL A 18 -1.04 7.33 6.71
CA VAL A 18 -0.54 6.23 7.55
C VAL A 18 -0.92 4.91 6.89
N ARG A 19 0.05 4.01 6.74
CA ARG A 19 -0.15 2.67 6.18
C ARG A 19 0.67 1.65 6.95
N PHE A 20 0.10 0.46 7.12
CA PHE A 20 0.86 -0.72 7.52
C PHE A 20 1.50 -1.37 6.28
N PRO A 21 2.64 -2.06 6.43
CA PRO A 21 3.09 -3.01 5.42
C PRO A 21 1.98 -4.03 5.11
N PRO A 22 1.76 -4.43 3.85
CA PRO A 22 0.68 -5.33 3.45
C PRO A 22 1.01 -6.79 3.79
N THR A 23 1.39 -7.08 5.03
CA THR A 23 1.69 -8.43 5.50
C THR A 23 0.39 -9.18 5.70
N ALA A 24 0.18 -10.24 4.90
CA ALA A 24 -1.01 -11.07 4.99
C ALA A 24 -0.71 -12.43 5.63
N THR A 25 -1.65 -12.94 6.41
CA THR A 25 -1.45 -14.21 7.15
C THR A 25 -1.53 -15.46 6.26
N LYS A 26 -2.02 -15.30 5.02
CA LYS A 26 -2.24 -16.39 4.06
C LYS A 26 -1.45 -16.25 2.76
N GLU A 27 -0.53 -15.31 2.68
CA GLU A 27 0.35 -15.19 1.50
C GLU A 27 1.31 -16.39 1.46
N ILE A 28 1.52 -16.95 0.28
CA ILE A 28 2.39 -18.09 0.04
C ILE A 28 3.38 -17.70 -1.04
N GLN A 29 4.62 -18.17 -0.91
CA GLN A 29 5.57 -18.08 -2.01
C GLN A 29 5.01 -18.78 -3.26
N TYR A 30 4.98 -18.06 -4.38
CA TYR A 30 4.43 -18.54 -5.66
C TYR A 30 4.90 -19.95 -6.06
N LEU A 31 6.21 -20.22 -5.99
CA LEU A 31 6.75 -21.53 -6.37
C LEU A 31 6.24 -22.66 -5.48
N ASN A 32 5.94 -22.40 -4.20
CA ASN A 32 5.42 -23.42 -3.28
C ASN A 32 3.92 -23.69 -3.50
N ALA A 33 3.17 -22.73 -4.06
CA ALA A 33 1.74 -22.86 -4.29
C ALA A 33 1.38 -23.39 -5.69
N LYS A 34 2.27 -23.20 -6.68
CA LYS A 34 2.02 -23.56 -8.09
C LYS A 34 1.84 -25.07 -8.35
N GLY A 35 2.30 -25.93 -7.44
CA GLY A 35 2.25 -27.38 -7.59
C GLY A 35 3.41 -27.90 -8.46
N ALA A 36 3.12 -28.32 -9.70
CA ALA A 36 4.14 -28.87 -10.59
C ALA A 36 5.04 -27.77 -11.17
N LEU A 37 6.34 -27.82 -10.88
CA LEU A 37 7.32 -26.85 -11.35
C LEU A 37 7.88 -27.23 -12.73
N THR A 38 7.94 -26.24 -13.62
CA THR A 38 8.54 -26.39 -14.95
C THR A 38 9.94 -25.77 -15.01
N TYR A 39 10.70 -26.03 -16.07
CA TYR A 39 12.03 -25.45 -16.26
C TYR A 39 12.01 -23.92 -16.17
N THR A 40 11.03 -23.27 -16.82
CA THR A 40 10.90 -21.80 -16.78
C THR A 40 10.61 -21.28 -15.38
N ASP A 41 10.08 -22.09 -14.46
CA ASP A 41 9.81 -21.66 -13.08
C ASP A 41 11.07 -21.67 -12.22
N ILE A 42 11.84 -22.76 -12.31
CA ILE A 42 12.94 -23.04 -11.36
C ILE A 42 14.31 -22.67 -11.90
N ALA A 43 14.54 -22.70 -13.22
CA ALA A 43 15.88 -22.55 -13.77
C ALA A 43 16.48 -21.16 -13.59
N GLY A 44 15.65 -20.11 -13.44
CA GLY A 44 16.13 -18.75 -13.30
C GLY A 44 16.83 -18.22 -14.56
N ASP A 45 16.50 -18.77 -15.74
CA ASP A 45 17.20 -18.49 -17.00
C ASP A 45 16.94 -17.03 -17.46
N PRO A 46 17.99 -16.18 -17.49
CA PRO A 46 17.84 -14.77 -17.84
C PRO A 46 17.45 -14.56 -19.31
N VAL A 47 17.82 -15.47 -20.22
CA VAL A 47 17.47 -15.37 -21.65
C VAL A 47 15.98 -15.60 -21.84
N LEU A 48 15.41 -16.56 -21.11
CA LEU A 48 13.97 -16.80 -21.14
C LEU A 48 13.21 -15.63 -20.51
N TYR A 49 13.56 -15.21 -19.29
CA TYR A 49 12.86 -14.12 -18.61
C TYR A 49 12.98 -12.77 -19.31
N GLY A 50 14.07 -12.54 -20.04
CA GLY A 50 14.28 -11.32 -20.83
C GLY A 50 13.44 -11.23 -22.11
N ASN A 51 12.96 -12.37 -22.64
CA ASN A 51 12.28 -12.44 -23.94
C ASN A 51 10.83 -12.95 -23.88
N LEU A 52 10.39 -13.48 -22.74
CA LEU A 52 9.02 -13.95 -22.56
C LEU A 52 8.07 -12.80 -22.17
N PRO A 53 6.79 -12.84 -22.61
CA PRO A 53 5.79 -11.85 -22.22
C PRO A 53 5.40 -11.99 -20.74
N PRO A 54 4.74 -10.97 -20.15
CA PRO A 54 4.22 -11.07 -18.79
C PRO A 54 3.29 -12.27 -18.59
N ARG A 55 3.45 -12.97 -17.46
CA ARG A 55 2.66 -14.13 -17.10
C ARG A 55 1.36 -13.72 -16.43
N GLU A 56 0.26 -14.34 -16.82
CA GLU A 56 -0.99 -14.24 -16.07
C GLU A 56 -1.00 -15.27 -14.94
N ILE A 57 -1.19 -14.81 -13.70
CA ILE A 57 -1.37 -15.66 -12.51
C ILE A 57 -2.66 -15.29 -11.80
N SER A 58 -3.12 -16.16 -10.91
CA SER A 58 -4.34 -15.96 -10.11
C SER A 58 -4.02 -15.68 -8.64
N MET A 59 -4.97 -15.14 -7.89
CA MET A 59 -4.81 -14.98 -6.44
C MET A 59 -4.54 -16.31 -5.74
N LYS A 60 -5.07 -17.42 -6.26
CA LYS A 60 -4.86 -18.75 -5.69
C LYS A 60 -3.39 -19.19 -5.77
N ASP A 61 -2.62 -18.66 -6.71
CA ASP A 61 -1.20 -19.00 -6.88
C ASP A 61 -0.30 -18.32 -5.85
N VAL A 62 -0.82 -17.37 -5.07
CA VAL A 62 -0.05 -16.61 -4.07
C VAL A 62 -0.75 -16.48 -2.71
N PHE A 63 -2.00 -16.95 -2.58
CA PHE A 63 -2.74 -16.96 -1.32
C PHE A 63 -3.43 -18.31 -1.07
N ARG A 64 -3.39 -18.78 0.19
CA ARG A 64 -3.99 -20.05 0.61
C ARG A 64 -5.48 -20.17 0.30
N SER A 65 -6.23 -19.06 0.40
CA SER A 65 -7.67 -18.96 0.11
C SER A 65 -7.95 -17.98 -1.04
N GLY A 66 -6.98 -17.77 -1.94
CA GLY A 66 -7.14 -16.86 -3.07
C GLY A 66 -8.17 -17.36 -4.10
N ASP A 67 -8.97 -16.44 -4.64
CA ASP A 67 -9.94 -16.73 -5.70
C ASP A 67 -9.23 -16.94 -7.05
N SER A 68 -9.32 -18.16 -7.60
CA SER A 68 -8.70 -18.51 -8.88
C SER A 68 -9.28 -17.75 -10.08
N SER A 69 -10.50 -17.20 -9.96
CA SER A 69 -11.10 -16.37 -11.00
C SER A 69 -10.43 -14.98 -11.11
N LYS A 70 -9.77 -14.54 -10.04
CA LYS A 70 -9.14 -13.22 -9.95
C LYS A 70 -7.69 -13.30 -10.41
N LYS A 71 -7.49 -13.01 -11.68
CA LYS A 71 -6.18 -13.00 -12.32
C LYS A 71 -5.51 -11.63 -12.32
N PHE A 72 -4.20 -11.62 -12.48
CA PHE A 72 -3.35 -10.44 -12.66
C PHE A 72 -2.07 -10.83 -13.40
N LYS A 73 -1.39 -9.86 -14.00
CA LYS A 73 -0.17 -10.08 -14.79
C LYS A 73 1.07 -9.76 -13.96
N ILE A 74 2.09 -10.60 -14.05
CA ILE A 74 3.39 -10.40 -13.43
C ILE A 74 4.50 -10.50 -14.48
N ALA A 75 5.66 -9.89 -14.21
CA ALA A 75 6.84 -10.12 -15.01
C ALA A 75 7.35 -11.57 -14.83
N GLU A 76 7.92 -12.15 -15.88
CA GLU A 76 8.59 -13.44 -15.78
C GLU A 76 9.78 -13.38 -14.81
N GLY A 77 9.89 -14.41 -13.97
CA GLY A 77 10.87 -14.47 -12.88
C GLY A 77 10.58 -13.54 -11.70
N GLN A 78 9.40 -12.92 -11.60
CA GLN A 78 9.07 -12.04 -10.46
C GLN A 78 9.18 -12.75 -9.10
N TRP A 79 8.90 -14.04 -9.05
CA TRP A 79 9.04 -14.88 -7.84
C TRP A 79 10.49 -15.06 -7.35
N TYR A 80 11.49 -14.72 -8.16
CA TYR A 80 12.90 -14.65 -7.74
C TYR A 80 13.31 -13.26 -7.24
N ARG A 81 12.50 -12.23 -7.50
CA ARG A 81 12.77 -10.83 -7.13
C ARG A 81 11.99 -10.40 -5.88
N TYR A 82 11.08 -11.23 -5.41
CA TYR A 82 10.20 -10.95 -4.29
C TYR A 82 10.16 -12.13 -3.33
N ALA A 83 10.30 -11.82 -2.04
CA ALA A 83 10.07 -12.76 -0.95
C ALA A 83 8.89 -12.24 -0.11
N PRO A 84 7.78 -13.01 -0.01
CA PRO A 84 6.66 -12.60 0.83
C PRO A 84 7.05 -12.63 2.31
N SER A 85 6.40 -11.76 3.09
CA SER A 85 6.49 -11.86 4.55
C SER A 85 5.76 -13.13 5.01
N TYR A 86 6.36 -13.87 5.95
CA TYR A 86 5.74 -15.08 6.51
C TYR A 86 5.17 -14.79 7.90
N VAL A 87 3.90 -15.15 8.09
CA VAL A 87 3.24 -15.14 9.40
C VAL A 87 2.86 -16.57 9.75
N SER A 88 3.28 -17.04 10.92
CA SER A 88 2.92 -18.37 11.40
C SER A 88 1.39 -18.49 11.58
N PRO A 89 0.77 -19.62 11.22
CA PRO A 89 -0.66 -19.86 11.41
C PRO A 89 -1.15 -19.64 12.85
N ALA A 90 -0.25 -19.69 13.84
CA ALA A 90 -0.55 -19.37 15.23
C ALA A 90 -1.12 -17.95 15.44
N TYR A 91 -0.83 -17.00 14.54
CA TYR A 91 -1.30 -15.63 14.61
C TYR A 91 -2.56 -15.37 13.75
N HIS A 92 -3.03 -16.37 12.99
CA HIS A 92 -4.10 -16.16 12.03
C HIS A 92 -5.45 -15.79 12.68
N LEU A 93 -5.73 -16.32 13.86
CA LEU A 93 -6.99 -16.06 14.59
C LEU A 93 -6.78 -15.15 15.81
N LEU A 94 -5.61 -14.52 15.90
CA LEU A 94 -5.27 -13.67 17.04
C LEU A 94 -5.57 -12.21 16.71
N GLU A 95 -6.36 -11.57 17.56
CA GLU A 95 -6.66 -10.14 17.47
C GLU A 95 -5.45 -9.29 17.91
N GLY A 96 -5.45 -8.01 17.53
CA GLY A 96 -4.38 -7.07 17.91
C GLY A 96 -3.18 -6.97 16.96
N PHE A 97 -3.10 -7.83 15.92
CA PHE A 97 -2.04 -7.75 14.91
C PHE A 97 -2.53 -7.08 13.62
N PRO A 98 -1.79 -6.09 13.06
CA PRO A 98 -2.15 -5.39 11.83
C PRO A 98 -1.80 -6.19 10.58
N PHE A 99 -2.23 -7.46 10.55
CA PHE A 99 -2.08 -8.34 9.40
C PHE A 99 -3.38 -8.41 8.61
N ILE A 100 -3.24 -8.53 7.28
CA ILE A 100 -4.38 -8.80 6.41
C ILE A 100 -4.78 -10.27 6.62
N GLN A 101 -5.95 -10.50 7.19
CA GLN A 101 -6.37 -11.84 7.63
C GLN A 101 -6.87 -12.73 6.48
N GLU A 102 -7.67 -12.17 5.59
CA GLU A 102 -8.15 -12.85 4.38
C GLU A 102 -7.55 -12.19 3.14
N PRO A 103 -7.26 -12.95 2.08
CA PRO A 103 -6.80 -12.38 0.83
C PRO A 103 -7.84 -11.38 0.31
N PRO A 104 -7.41 -10.20 -0.18
CA PRO A 104 -8.32 -9.21 -0.71
C PRO A 104 -9.23 -9.80 -1.80
N SER A 105 -10.53 -9.55 -1.69
CA SER A 105 -11.56 -9.95 -2.64
C SER A 105 -11.94 -8.80 -3.58
N GLY A 106 -12.60 -9.12 -4.69
CA GLY A 106 -13.06 -8.10 -5.65
C GLY A 106 -12.24 -8.03 -6.93
N ASP A 107 -12.37 -6.92 -7.65
CA ASP A 107 -11.57 -6.66 -8.85
C ASP A 107 -10.12 -6.28 -8.51
N LEU A 108 -9.28 -5.96 -9.50
CA LEU A 108 -7.89 -5.58 -9.22
C LEU A 108 -7.79 -4.26 -8.42
N GLN A 109 -8.68 -3.31 -8.67
CA GLN A 109 -8.65 -2.00 -8.03
C GLN A 109 -8.99 -2.12 -6.54
N GLU A 110 -10.05 -2.85 -6.21
CA GLU A 110 -10.48 -3.10 -4.83
C GLU A 110 -9.46 -3.88 -4.00
N ARG A 111 -8.65 -4.72 -4.65
CA ARG A 111 -7.58 -5.49 -4.00
C ARG A 111 -6.30 -4.69 -3.77
N VAL A 112 -6.05 -3.67 -4.59
CA VAL A 112 -4.87 -2.78 -4.47
C VAL A 112 -5.14 -1.63 -3.51
N LEU A 113 -6.37 -1.11 -3.49
CA LEU A 113 -6.77 -0.06 -2.56
C LEU A 113 -6.96 -0.62 -1.14
N ILE A 114 -6.43 0.09 -0.15
CA ILE A 114 -6.46 -0.34 1.24
C ILE A 114 -7.88 -0.18 1.79
N ARG A 115 -8.42 -1.25 2.40
CA ARG A 115 -9.64 -1.20 3.21
C ARG A 115 -9.26 -0.95 4.66
N HIS A 116 -9.62 0.20 5.21
CA HIS A 116 -9.20 0.54 6.58
C HIS A 116 -9.86 -0.37 7.64
N HIS A 117 -11.07 -0.88 7.38
CA HIS A 117 -11.78 -1.78 8.28
C HIS A 117 -11.03 -3.08 8.59
N ASP A 118 -10.12 -3.51 7.72
CA ASP A 118 -9.27 -4.69 7.95
C ASP A 118 -8.38 -4.53 9.18
N TYR A 119 -8.18 -3.30 9.68
CA TYR A 119 -7.35 -2.99 10.84
C TYR A 119 -8.13 -2.62 12.11
N ASP A 120 -9.47 -2.58 12.07
CA ASP A 120 -10.26 -2.16 13.24
C ASP A 120 -10.01 -3.08 14.46
N GLN A 121 -9.78 -4.38 14.22
CA GLN A 121 -9.47 -5.39 15.25
C GLN A 121 -8.09 -5.22 15.91
N CYS A 122 -7.25 -4.29 15.42
CA CYS A 122 -5.94 -4.02 16.01
C CYS A 122 -6.01 -3.07 17.21
N PHE A 123 -7.10 -2.31 17.33
CA PHE A 123 -7.24 -1.24 18.30
C PHE A 123 -8.27 -1.62 19.36
N GLN A 124 -8.01 -1.23 20.61
CA GLN A 124 -8.99 -1.40 21.68
C GLN A 124 -10.26 -0.57 21.43
N SER A 125 -10.12 0.60 20.79
CA SER A 125 -11.22 1.48 20.41
C SER A 125 -10.80 2.38 19.26
N VAL A 126 -11.77 2.70 18.39
CA VAL A 126 -11.64 3.64 17.26
C VAL A 126 -12.36 4.97 17.51
N GLN A 127 -12.58 5.33 18.79
CA GLN A 127 -13.26 6.60 19.15
C GLN A 127 -12.59 7.85 18.55
N LEU A 128 -11.27 7.82 18.37
CA LEU A 128 -10.50 8.85 17.68
C LEU A 128 -9.89 8.32 16.37
N LEU A 129 -10.61 7.41 15.70
CA LEU A 129 -10.16 6.66 14.53
C LEU A 129 -8.90 5.83 14.83
N GLN A 130 -8.21 5.36 13.79
CA GLN A 130 -7.06 4.46 13.89
C GLN A 130 -5.73 5.18 14.15
N TRP A 131 -5.65 6.49 13.84
CA TRP A 131 -4.50 7.32 14.16
C TRP A 131 -4.96 8.74 14.46
N ASN A 132 -4.27 9.41 15.39
CA ASN A 132 -4.48 10.82 15.68
C ASN A 132 -3.12 11.52 15.86
N SER A 133 -3.09 12.82 15.62
CA SER A 133 -1.88 13.62 15.75
C SER A 133 -2.21 15.05 16.15
N GLN A 134 -1.40 15.61 17.04
CA GLN A 134 -1.46 17.00 17.44
C GLN A 134 -0.20 17.70 16.93
N VAL A 135 -0.37 18.72 16.08
CA VAL A 135 0.75 19.38 15.39
C VAL A 135 0.59 20.89 15.41
N LYS A 136 1.69 21.61 15.60
CA LYS A 136 1.78 23.06 15.38
C LYS A 136 2.46 23.33 14.03
N PHE A 137 1.70 23.90 13.09
CA PHE A 137 2.25 24.34 11.81
C PHE A 137 2.90 25.73 11.96
N ASN A 138 4.22 25.76 12.10
CA ASN A 138 5.00 27.00 12.08
C ASN A 138 5.20 27.45 10.63
N VAL A 139 4.30 28.33 10.14
CA VAL A 139 4.31 28.81 8.75
C VAL A 139 4.60 30.30 8.71
N THR A 140 5.63 30.67 7.95
CA THR A 140 5.96 32.07 7.64
C THR A 140 5.85 32.27 6.14
N VAL A 141 5.13 33.31 5.72
CA VAL A 141 4.95 33.66 4.31
C VAL A 141 5.41 35.08 4.08
N TYR A 142 6.48 35.26 3.31
CA TYR A 142 6.91 36.56 2.82
C TYR A 142 6.04 36.96 1.63
N ARG A 143 5.18 37.95 1.80
CA ARG A 143 4.22 38.44 0.80
C ARG A 143 4.16 39.96 0.83
N ASN A 144 3.84 40.57 -0.32
CA ASN A 144 3.64 42.01 -0.42
C ASN A 144 2.14 42.31 -0.26
N LEU A 145 1.73 42.63 0.97
CA LEU A 145 0.38 43.11 1.30
C LEU A 145 0.48 44.47 1.98
N PRO A 146 -0.49 45.38 1.80
CA PRO A 146 -0.56 46.61 2.57
C PRO A 146 -0.67 46.30 4.07
N THR A 147 -0.26 47.25 4.91
CA THR A 147 -0.40 47.08 6.35
C THR A 147 -1.89 47.06 6.74
N THR A 148 -2.20 46.48 7.90
CA THR A 148 -3.58 46.47 8.41
C THR A 148 -4.14 47.89 8.55
N ARG A 149 -3.29 48.87 8.93
CA ARG A 149 -3.69 50.28 9.05
C ARG A 149 -4.10 50.88 7.71
N ASP A 150 -3.27 50.68 6.68
CA ASP A 150 -3.53 51.23 5.34
C ASP A 150 -4.76 50.59 4.70
N SER A 151 -5.11 49.37 5.11
CA SER A 151 -6.28 48.65 4.59
C SER A 151 -7.60 49.10 5.22
N ILE A 152 -7.60 49.68 6.44
CA ILE A 152 -8.82 50.05 7.17
C ILE A 152 -9.12 51.55 7.16
N MET A 153 -8.13 52.40 6.90
CA MET A 153 -8.33 53.85 6.85
C MET A 153 -8.58 54.28 5.41
N THR A 154 -9.79 54.77 5.14
CA THR A 154 -10.06 55.58 3.95
C THR A 154 -9.66 57.02 4.25
N SER A 155 -8.75 57.58 3.46
CA SER A 155 -8.35 58.98 3.49
C SER A 155 -9.47 59.91 3.04
#